data_AF-A0A810QFW0-F1
#
_entry.id   AF-A0A810QFW0-F1
#
_cell.length_a   1.000
_cell.length_b   1.000
_cell.length_c   1.000
_cell.angle_alpha   90.00
_cell.angle_beta   90.00
_cell.angle_gamma   90.00
#
_symmetry.space_group_name_H-M   'P 1'
#
loop_
_entity.id
_entity.type
_entity.pdbx_description
1 polymer ?
#
loop_
_entity_poly.entity_id
_entity_poly.type
_entity_poly.pdbx_seq_one_letter_code
_entity_poly.pdbx_strand_id
1 'polypeptide(L)'
;MIANQMIIGTSLPELSNPATAENLAAGKQAIDSSGEIITGTAEVCDMLANLGTATAADVAIGKTFTSADGVKMTGTALVNQASLRSVTYRNSGISSNIMIYYSSLSGQGLVMQNAFIVTPNASSGTLQAVQNTFIYMRYSSYLELSGNVTDMNAPGTDVRVYKVT
;
A
#
# COMPACT_ATOMS: atom_id res chain seq x y z
N MET A 1 15.10 -46.00 69.22
CA MET A 1 14.04 -45.42 68.36
C MET A 1 14.21 -43.92 68.37
N ILE A 2 14.60 -43.31 67.25
CA ILE A 2 14.55 -41.86 67.08
C ILE A 2 13.13 -41.54 66.60
N ALA A 3 12.39 -40.70 67.33
CA ALA A 3 11.08 -40.25 66.89
C ALA A 3 11.26 -39.30 65.68
N ASN A 4 10.50 -39.51 64.61
CA ASN A 4 10.38 -38.50 63.56
C ASN A 4 9.84 -37.23 64.22
N GLN A 5 10.60 -36.14 64.13
CA GLN A 5 10.08 -34.84 64.56
C GLN A 5 8.90 -34.49 63.67
N MET A 6 7.74 -34.31 64.29
CA MET A 6 6.60 -33.66 63.66
C MET A 6 6.97 -32.18 63.48
N ILE A 7 7.28 -31.78 62.25
CA ILE A 7 7.37 -30.36 61.91
C ILE A 7 5.93 -29.86 61.78
N ILE A 8 5.44 -29.17 62.81
CA ILE A 8 4.14 -28.50 62.74
C ILE A 8 4.36 -27.22 61.92
N GLY A 9 3.86 -27.23 60.68
CA GLY A 9 3.90 -26.06 59.81
C GLY A 9 3.06 -24.90 60.37
N THR A 10 3.39 -23.67 59.97
CA THR A 10 2.54 -22.51 60.23
C THR A 10 1.33 -22.55 59.31
N SER A 11 0.16 -22.12 59.79
CA SER A 11 -1.02 -21.93 58.94
C SER A 11 -0.73 -20.92 57.83
N LEU A 12 -1.25 -21.17 56.63
CA LEU A 12 -1.19 -20.21 55.54
C LEU A 12 -1.95 -18.92 55.92
N PRO A 13 -1.51 -17.74 55.47
CA PRO A 13 -2.26 -16.50 55.67
C PRO A 13 -3.63 -16.54 55.00
N GLU A 14 -4.62 -15.85 55.57
CA GLU A 14 -5.90 -15.62 54.89
C GLU A 14 -5.69 -14.66 53.71
N LEU A 15 -6.26 -15.02 52.55
CA LEU A 15 -6.19 -14.21 51.33
C LEU A 15 -7.53 -13.52 51.11
N SER A 16 -7.52 -12.21 50.86
CA SER A 16 -8.73 -11.42 50.57
C SER A 16 -9.23 -11.57 49.12
N ASN A 17 -8.40 -12.11 48.23
CA ASN A 17 -8.73 -12.41 46.84
C ASN A 17 -7.88 -13.61 46.36
N PRO A 18 -8.23 -14.85 46.76
CA PRO A 18 -7.49 -16.02 46.34
C PRO A 18 -7.60 -16.20 44.82
N ALA A 19 -6.52 -16.63 44.18
CA ALA A 19 -6.54 -16.99 42.77
C ALA A 19 -7.46 -18.19 42.54
N THR A 20 -8.20 -18.19 41.43
CA THR A 20 -8.95 -19.35 40.93
C THR A 20 -8.21 -20.01 39.77
N ALA A 21 -8.65 -21.20 39.35
CA ALA A 21 -8.11 -21.87 38.16
C ALA A 21 -8.16 -20.98 36.90
N GLU A 22 -9.18 -20.12 36.77
CA GLU A 22 -9.32 -19.18 35.65
C GLU A 22 -8.29 -18.03 35.69
N ASN A 23 -7.64 -17.81 36.83
CA ASN A 23 -6.57 -16.81 36.94
C ASN A 23 -5.20 -17.36 36.54
N LEU A 24 -5.06 -18.68 36.40
CA LEU A 24 -3.80 -19.33 36.05
C LEU A 24 -3.84 -19.86 34.62
N ALA A 25 -2.76 -19.61 33.88
CA ALA A 25 -2.54 -20.22 32.57
C ALA A 25 -2.66 -21.75 32.64
N ALA A 26 -3.24 -22.36 31.59
CA ALA A 26 -3.46 -23.79 31.50
C ALA A 26 -2.25 -24.63 31.95
N GLY A 27 -2.47 -25.55 32.89
CA GLY A 27 -1.44 -26.47 33.41
C GLY A 27 -0.42 -25.87 34.39
N LYS A 28 -0.51 -24.58 34.73
CA LYS A 28 0.26 -23.99 35.85
C LYS A 28 -0.47 -24.24 37.16
N GLN A 29 0.28 -24.39 38.25
CA GLN A 29 -0.27 -24.67 39.57
C GLN A 29 0.00 -23.54 40.56
N ALA A 30 -0.94 -23.32 41.48
CA ALA A 30 -0.75 -22.55 42.70
C ALA A 30 -1.37 -23.31 43.88
N ILE A 31 -1.15 -22.80 45.09
CA ILE A 31 -1.74 -23.32 46.33
C ILE A 31 -2.76 -22.28 46.81
N ASP A 32 -4.00 -22.72 47.08
CA ASP A 32 -5.06 -21.85 47.59
C ASP A 32 -4.94 -21.63 49.11
N SER A 33 -5.84 -20.82 49.68
CA SER A 33 -5.84 -20.56 51.13
C SER A 33 -6.24 -21.76 51.99
N SER A 34 -6.80 -22.81 51.39
CA SER A 34 -7.09 -24.10 52.04
C SER A 34 -5.89 -25.05 52.00
N GLY A 35 -4.84 -24.70 51.26
CA GLY A 35 -3.67 -25.53 51.02
C GLY A 35 -3.83 -26.52 49.86
N GLU A 36 -4.90 -26.43 49.08
CA GLU A 36 -5.14 -27.28 47.91
C GLU A 36 -4.42 -26.75 46.68
N ILE A 37 -4.00 -27.68 45.80
CA ILE A 37 -3.40 -27.33 44.51
C ILE A 37 -4.52 -26.91 43.55
N ILE A 38 -4.46 -25.67 43.08
CA ILE A 38 -5.29 -25.20 41.96
C ILE A 38 -4.48 -25.32 40.67
N THR A 39 -5.08 -25.90 39.63
CA THR A 39 -4.47 -25.99 38.29
C THR A 39 -5.17 -25.04 37.34
N GLY A 40 -4.38 -24.24 36.61
CA GLY A 40 -4.87 -23.25 35.69
C GLY A 40 -5.66 -23.83 34.53
N THR A 41 -6.71 -23.12 34.14
CA THR A 41 -7.58 -23.40 33.00
C THR A 41 -7.68 -22.21 32.04
N ALA A 42 -7.01 -21.09 32.33
CA ALA A 42 -7.01 -19.95 31.43
C ALA A 42 -6.31 -20.33 30.12
N GLU A 43 -7.09 -20.33 29.05
CA GLU A 43 -6.61 -20.42 27.68
C GLU A 43 -5.70 -19.21 27.41
N VAL A 44 -4.38 -19.45 27.36
CA VAL A 44 -3.44 -18.45 26.86
C VAL A 44 -3.52 -18.52 25.35
N CYS A 45 -4.35 -17.65 24.79
CA CYS A 45 -4.48 -17.54 23.35
C CYS A 45 -3.11 -17.17 22.75
N ASP A 46 -2.46 -18.13 22.10
CA ASP A 46 -1.19 -17.95 21.37
C ASP A 46 -1.39 -17.15 20.07
N MET A 47 -2.30 -16.17 20.10
CA MET A 47 -2.68 -15.36 18.95
C MET A 47 -1.49 -14.62 18.33
N LEU A 48 -0.37 -14.51 19.05
CA LEU A 48 0.87 -13.93 18.55
C LEU A 48 1.68 -14.91 17.71
N ALA A 49 1.59 -16.22 17.91
CA ALA A 49 2.42 -17.19 17.21
C ALA A 49 2.11 -17.34 15.71
N ASN A 50 0.98 -16.81 15.23
CA ASN A 50 0.55 -17.00 13.84
C ASN A 50 0.24 -15.70 13.08
N LEU A 51 0.86 -14.58 13.49
CA LEU A 51 0.65 -13.26 12.86
C LEU A 51 1.34 -13.13 11.48
N GLY A 52 2.23 -14.06 11.12
CA GLY A 52 2.99 -14.02 9.87
C GLY A 52 4.10 -12.96 9.88
N THR A 53 4.81 -12.84 8.75
CA THR A 53 5.84 -11.80 8.54
C THR A 53 5.35 -10.77 7.52
N ALA A 54 5.60 -9.50 7.79
CA ALA A 54 5.44 -8.42 6.83
C ALA A 54 6.73 -7.60 6.76
N THR A 55 7.19 -7.25 5.57
CA THR A 55 8.28 -6.29 5.38
C THR A 55 7.71 -4.87 5.28
N ALA A 56 8.55 -3.84 5.39
CA ALA A 56 8.10 -2.45 5.21
C ALA A 56 7.51 -2.20 3.80
N ALA A 57 7.90 -3.00 2.80
CA ALA A 57 7.37 -2.91 1.44
C ALA A 57 5.95 -3.48 1.31
N ASP A 58 5.56 -4.42 2.17
CA ASP A 58 4.22 -5.03 2.18
C ASP A 58 3.15 -4.11 2.78
N VAL A 59 3.57 -3.01 3.42
CA VAL A 59 2.70 -2.17 4.25
C VAL A 59 2.38 -0.83 3.55
N ALA A 60 1.11 -0.63 3.23
CA ALA A 60 0.59 0.63 2.69
C ALA A 60 0.60 1.76 3.74
N ILE A 61 0.68 3.02 3.27
CA ILE A 61 0.66 4.21 4.14
C ILE A 61 -0.53 4.18 5.11
N GLY A 62 -0.25 4.52 6.38
CA GLY A 62 -1.25 4.61 7.44
C GLY A 62 -1.67 3.26 8.03
N LYS A 63 -1.14 2.14 7.53
CA LYS A 63 -1.36 0.80 8.12
C LYS A 63 -0.20 0.40 9.02
N THR A 64 -0.52 -0.39 10.05
CA THR A 64 0.44 -0.93 11.02
C THR A 64 0.34 -2.44 11.04
N PHE A 65 1.48 -3.11 11.12
CA PHE A 65 1.56 -4.57 11.30
C PHE A 65 2.49 -4.89 12.47
N THR A 66 2.30 -6.06 13.07
CA THR A 66 3.21 -6.61 14.09
C THR A 66 4.08 -7.65 13.42
N SER A 67 5.40 -7.47 13.46
CA SER A 67 6.35 -8.47 12.97
C SER A 67 6.35 -9.73 13.85
N ALA A 68 6.95 -10.82 13.36
CA ALA A 68 7.12 -12.05 14.14
C ALA A 68 7.86 -11.83 15.47
N ASP A 69 8.70 -10.79 15.56
CA ASP A 69 9.43 -10.40 16.78
C ASP A 69 8.59 -9.52 17.73
N GLY A 70 7.29 -9.34 17.45
CA GLY A 70 6.40 -8.49 18.26
C GLY A 70 6.62 -6.99 18.06
N VAL A 71 7.51 -6.58 17.14
CA VAL A 71 7.82 -5.17 16.88
C VAL A 71 6.79 -4.58 15.92
N LYS A 72 6.22 -3.43 16.31
CA LYS A 72 5.31 -2.65 15.47
C LYS A 72 6.07 -2.07 14.27
N MET A 73 5.59 -2.40 13.07
CA MET A 73 6.13 -1.90 11.80
C MET A 73 5.13 -0.92 11.16
N THR A 74 5.65 0.21 10.66
CA THR A 74 4.90 1.19 9.86
C THR A 74 5.48 1.22 8.46
N GLY A 75 4.64 0.97 7.45
CA GLY A 75 5.06 1.03 6.05
C GLY A 75 4.90 2.41 5.45
N THR A 76 5.69 2.68 4.42
CA THR A 76 5.62 3.90 3.61
C THR A 76 5.59 3.54 2.12
N ALA A 77 4.69 2.65 1.71
CA ALA A 77 4.47 2.43 0.28
C ALA A 77 3.72 3.63 -0.33
N LEU A 78 4.47 4.54 -0.96
CA LEU A 78 3.93 5.62 -1.78
C LEU A 78 3.52 5.05 -3.13
N VAL A 79 2.22 4.80 -3.32
CA VAL A 79 1.68 4.58 -4.66
C VAL A 79 1.60 5.94 -5.33
N ASN A 80 2.61 6.27 -6.13
CA ASN A 80 2.62 7.51 -6.90
C ASN A 80 1.60 7.36 -8.04
N GLN A 81 0.32 7.65 -7.77
CA GLN A 81 -0.70 7.60 -8.81
C GLN A 81 -0.34 8.61 -9.89
N ALA A 82 -0.32 8.16 -11.14
CA ALA A 82 -0.02 9.00 -12.28
C ALA A 82 -1.00 10.18 -12.32
N SER A 83 -0.48 11.40 -12.23
CA SER A 83 -1.30 12.61 -12.32
C SER A 83 -1.76 12.81 -13.75
N LEU A 84 -3.02 12.53 -14.04
CA LEU A 84 -3.62 12.73 -15.36
C LEU A 84 -3.95 14.22 -15.58
N ARG A 85 -3.72 14.69 -16.80
CA ARG A 85 -3.93 16.07 -17.25
C ARG A 85 -4.78 16.07 -18.51
N SER A 86 -5.78 16.94 -18.52
CA SER A 86 -6.63 17.16 -19.69
C SER A 86 -5.91 18.06 -20.69
N VAL A 87 -5.80 17.59 -21.92
CA VAL A 87 -5.24 18.33 -23.05
C VAL A 87 -6.34 18.47 -24.07
N THR A 88 -6.47 19.67 -24.64
CA THR A 88 -7.50 19.96 -25.64
C THR A 88 -6.88 19.92 -27.02
N TYR A 89 -7.53 19.24 -27.95
CA TYR A 89 -7.21 19.36 -29.37
C TYR A 89 -8.23 20.24 -30.09
N ARG A 90 -7.76 21.00 -31.07
CA ARG A 90 -8.59 21.74 -32.02
C ARG A 90 -8.18 21.37 -33.43
N ASN A 91 -9.14 20.89 -34.20
CA ASN A 91 -8.98 20.55 -35.61
C ASN A 91 -9.69 21.61 -36.45
N SER A 92 -8.93 22.32 -37.27
CA SER A 92 -9.43 23.35 -38.18
C SER A 92 -9.52 22.90 -39.64
N GLY A 93 -9.33 21.61 -39.93
CA GLY A 93 -9.53 21.04 -41.27
C GLY A 93 -8.47 20.04 -41.72
N ILE A 94 -8.01 19.13 -40.85
CA ILE A 94 -7.13 18.03 -41.29
C ILE A 94 -7.82 17.19 -42.37
N SER A 95 -7.09 16.85 -43.43
CA SER A 95 -7.61 16.06 -44.57
C SER A 95 -7.44 14.55 -44.40
N SER A 96 -6.79 14.11 -43.32
CA SER A 96 -6.57 12.69 -43.01
C SER A 96 -6.48 12.51 -41.51
N ASN A 97 -6.75 11.29 -41.03
CA ASN A 97 -6.60 10.94 -39.63
C ASN A 97 -5.17 11.26 -39.14
N ILE A 98 -5.06 11.88 -37.97
CA ILE A 98 -3.80 12.07 -37.26
C ILE A 98 -3.83 11.24 -36.00
N MET A 99 -2.85 10.35 -35.87
CA MET A 99 -2.64 9.52 -34.70
C MET A 99 -1.80 10.28 -33.68
N ILE A 100 -2.25 10.30 -32.43
CA ILE A 100 -1.55 10.88 -31.29
C ILE A 100 -0.98 9.74 -30.45
N TYR A 101 0.31 9.86 -30.12
CA TYR A 101 1.09 8.88 -29.36
C TYR A 101 1.54 9.48 -28.04
N TYR A 102 1.50 8.69 -26.96
CA TYR A 102 2.04 9.07 -25.65
C TYR A 102 3.31 8.29 -25.34
N SER A 103 4.26 8.93 -24.67
CA SER A 103 5.35 8.20 -24.00
C SER A 103 4.86 7.55 -22.71
N SER A 104 5.20 6.29 -22.49
CA SER A 104 4.95 5.55 -21.25
C SER A 104 6.23 4.86 -20.80
N LEU A 105 6.40 4.65 -19.49
CA LEU A 105 7.50 3.85 -18.97
C LEU A 105 7.06 2.38 -18.96
N SER A 106 7.67 1.55 -19.79
CA SER A 106 7.60 0.09 -19.67
C SER A 106 8.71 -0.40 -18.74
N GLY A 107 8.60 -1.63 -18.24
CA GLY A 107 9.66 -2.25 -17.42
C GLY A 107 11.04 -2.26 -18.07
N GLN A 108 11.12 -2.08 -19.41
CA GLN A 108 12.34 -2.09 -20.21
C GLN A 108 12.74 -0.71 -20.75
N GLY A 109 12.03 0.38 -20.39
CA GLY A 109 12.33 1.74 -20.85
C GLY A 109 11.13 2.52 -21.40
N LEU A 110 11.37 3.70 -21.97
CA LEU A 110 10.32 4.57 -22.53
C LEU A 110 9.78 3.99 -23.84
N VAL A 111 8.48 3.73 -23.90
CA VAL A 111 7.77 3.25 -25.09
C VAL A 111 6.80 4.31 -25.58
N MET A 112 6.57 4.37 -26.90
CA MET A 112 5.49 5.16 -27.49
C MET A 112 4.28 4.26 -27.72
N GLN A 113 3.10 4.69 -27.25
CA GLN A 113 1.85 3.97 -27.43
C GLN A 113 0.85 4.84 -28.16
N ASN A 114 0.19 4.25 -29.17
CA ASN A 114 -0.93 4.87 -29.87
C ASN A 114 -2.10 4.97 -28.90
N ALA A 115 -2.76 6.12 -28.84
CA ALA A 115 -3.80 6.28 -27.84
C ALA A 115 -5.00 7.12 -28.27
N PHE A 116 -4.86 7.99 -29.28
CA PHE A 116 -5.99 8.82 -29.72
C PHE A 116 -5.92 9.16 -31.21
N ILE A 117 -7.03 8.99 -31.93
CA ILE A 117 -7.16 9.38 -33.35
C ILE A 117 -7.97 10.66 -33.43
N VAL A 118 -7.39 11.71 -34.02
CA VAL A 118 -8.16 12.84 -34.50
C VAL A 118 -8.55 12.56 -35.95
N THR A 119 -9.84 12.44 -36.22
CA THR A 119 -10.37 12.26 -37.58
C THR A 119 -10.71 13.63 -38.19
N PRO A 120 -10.77 13.75 -39.53
CA PRO A 120 -11.17 14.97 -40.22
C PRO A 120 -12.46 15.62 -39.69
N ASN A 121 -13.41 14.79 -39.25
CA ASN A 121 -14.73 15.24 -38.80
C ASN A 121 -14.78 15.62 -37.31
N ALA A 122 -13.71 15.39 -36.54
CA ALA A 122 -13.65 15.73 -35.12
C ALA A 122 -13.16 17.17 -34.96
N SER A 123 -14.05 18.13 -34.71
CA SER A 123 -13.70 19.57 -34.62
C SER A 123 -12.86 19.93 -33.40
N SER A 124 -13.17 19.37 -32.24
CA SER A 124 -12.40 19.56 -31.00
C SER A 124 -12.76 18.50 -29.96
N GLY A 125 -11.91 18.36 -28.95
CA GLY A 125 -12.17 17.48 -27.83
C GLY A 125 -11.01 17.46 -26.84
N THR A 126 -11.08 16.54 -25.88
CA THR A 126 -10.05 16.38 -24.85
C THR A 126 -9.45 14.98 -24.88
N LEU A 127 -8.18 14.91 -24.48
CA LEU A 127 -7.43 13.68 -24.25
C LEU A 127 -6.76 13.78 -22.89
N GLN A 128 -6.61 12.63 -22.22
CA GLN A 128 -5.94 12.55 -20.92
C GLN A 128 -4.52 12.04 -21.12
N ALA A 129 -3.55 12.78 -20.58
CA ALA A 129 -2.14 12.40 -20.63
C ALA A 129 -1.52 12.52 -19.23
N VAL A 130 -0.53 11.69 -18.93
CA VAL A 130 0.16 11.72 -17.63
C VAL A 130 1.09 12.93 -17.57
N GLN A 131 1.07 13.67 -16.47
CA GLN A 131 1.98 14.80 -16.23
C GLN A 131 3.44 14.39 -16.42
N ASN A 132 4.27 15.29 -16.98
CA ASN A 132 5.68 15.06 -17.30
C ASN A 132 5.95 13.99 -18.36
N THR A 133 4.95 13.57 -19.13
CA THR A 133 5.14 12.74 -20.33
C THR A 133 5.15 13.58 -21.60
N PHE A 134 5.46 12.93 -22.73
CA PHE A 134 5.50 13.53 -24.04
C PHE A 134 4.35 13.02 -24.93
N ILE A 135 3.83 13.93 -25.74
CA ILE A 135 2.87 13.65 -26.80
C ILE A 135 3.55 13.85 -28.15
N TYR A 136 3.40 12.90 -29.05
CA TYR A 136 3.92 12.95 -30.42
C TYR A 136 2.78 12.85 -31.40
N MET A 137 2.81 13.65 -32.47
CA MET A 137 1.88 13.56 -33.58
C MET A 137 2.54 14.02 -34.87
N ARG A 138 2.01 13.61 -36.02
CA ARG A 138 2.41 14.19 -37.30
C ARG A 138 2.13 15.69 -37.28
N TYR A 139 3.07 16.49 -37.76
CA TYR A 139 2.88 17.92 -37.90
C TYR A 139 1.69 18.24 -38.82
N SER A 140 0.90 19.24 -38.40
CA SER A 140 -0.20 19.80 -39.17
C SER A 140 -0.43 21.22 -38.66
N SER A 141 -0.57 22.17 -39.59
CA SER A 141 -1.03 23.53 -39.28
C SER A 141 -2.53 23.60 -38.94
N TYR A 142 -3.26 22.50 -39.14
CA TYR A 142 -4.70 22.41 -38.91
C TYR A 142 -5.07 21.64 -37.63
N LEU A 143 -4.08 21.17 -36.87
CA LEU A 143 -4.30 20.49 -35.60
C LEU A 143 -3.39 21.07 -34.52
N GLU A 144 -4.00 21.59 -33.46
CA GLU A 144 -3.29 22.19 -32.34
C GLU A 144 -3.69 21.52 -31.02
N LEU A 145 -2.70 21.27 -30.17
CA LEU A 145 -2.91 20.89 -28.77
C LEU A 145 -2.70 22.08 -27.86
N SER A 146 -3.54 22.20 -26.84
CA SER A 146 -3.54 23.32 -25.87
C SER A 146 -4.00 22.86 -24.49
N GLY A 147 -3.87 23.73 -23.48
CA GLY A 147 -4.20 23.42 -22.08
C GLY A 147 -2.96 23.00 -21.31
N ASN A 148 -2.97 21.80 -20.71
CA ASN A 148 -1.86 21.27 -19.92
C ASN A 148 -0.71 20.70 -20.77
N VAL A 149 -0.32 21.44 -21.81
CA VAL A 149 0.79 21.07 -22.69
C VAL A 149 1.63 22.29 -23.03
N THR A 150 2.93 22.08 -23.12
CA THR A 150 3.87 23.03 -23.72
C THR A 150 4.38 22.44 -25.01
N ASP A 151 4.25 23.18 -26.11
CA ASP A 151 4.89 22.83 -27.37
C ASP A 151 6.40 22.92 -27.20
N MET A 152 7.11 21.82 -27.50
CA MET A 152 8.56 21.79 -27.36
C MET A 152 9.30 22.31 -28.60
N ASN A 153 8.60 22.84 -29.61
CA ASN A 153 9.19 23.39 -30.84
C ASN A 153 10.25 22.43 -31.43
N ALA A 154 9.90 21.15 -31.56
CA ALA A 154 10.83 20.15 -32.06
C ALA A 154 11.31 20.55 -33.48
N PRO A 155 12.62 20.65 -33.74
CA PRO A 155 13.15 21.04 -35.04
C PRO A 155 12.96 19.87 -36.02
N GLY A 156 11.95 19.97 -36.87
CA GLY A 156 11.65 19.00 -37.93
C GLY A 156 10.23 19.21 -38.46
N THR A 157 10.07 19.20 -39.79
CA THR A 157 8.81 19.60 -40.44
C THR A 157 7.66 18.60 -40.26
N ASP A 158 7.95 17.37 -39.82
CA ASP A 158 7.02 16.24 -39.98
C ASP A 158 6.40 15.76 -38.66
N VAL A 159 7.01 16.07 -37.51
CA VAL A 159 6.53 15.63 -36.19
C VAL A 159 6.47 16.82 -35.23
N ARG A 160 5.37 16.94 -34.50
CA ARG A 160 5.19 17.91 -33.43
C ARG A 160 5.21 17.19 -32.09
N VAL A 161 5.93 17.77 -31.12
CA VAL A 161 6.10 17.17 -29.79
C VAL A 161 5.66 18.15 -28.72
N TYR A 162 4.84 17.67 -27.78
CA TYR A 162 4.41 18.43 -26.62
C TYR A 162 4.87 17.77 -25.34
N LYS A 163 5.23 18.56 -24.34
CA LYS A 163 5.41 18.11 -22.95
C LYS A 163 4.13 18.38 -22.17
N VAL A 164 3.63 17.37 -21.47
CA VAL A 164 2.48 17.51 -20.58
C VAL A 164 2.92 18.18 -19.29
N THR A 165 2.29 19.30 -18.95
CA THR A 165 2.61 20.14 -17.78
C THR A 165 1.79 19.79 -16.56
#